data_AF-A0A434D8I2-F1
#
_entry.id   AF-A0A434D8I2-F1
#
_cell.length_a   1.000
_cell.length_b   1.000
_cell.length_c   1.000
_cell.angle_alpha   90.00
_cell.angle_beta   90.00
_cell.angle_gamma   90.00
#
_symmetry.space_group_name_H-M   'P 1'
#
loop_
_entity.id
_entity.type
_entity.pdbx_description
1 polymer ?
#
loop_
_entity_poly.entity_id
_entity_poly.type
_entity_poly.pdbx_seq_one_letter_code
_entity_poly.pdbx_strand_id
1 'polypeptide(L)' 'QDLVAIVSEMTPQSRGALADDILTMAVGTPMRRLCQELIMAMERAIKAGVAESPGQTFLPFDIYLPENI' A
#
# COMPACT_ATOMS: atom_id res chain seq x y z
N GLN A 1 -25.03 17.89 -3.73
CA GLN A 1 -23.66 17.84 -3.19
C GLN A 1 -23.12 16.50 -3.63
N ASP A 2 -22.15 16.48 -4.54
CA ASP A 2 -21.64 15.22 -5.09
C ASP A 2 -20.81 14.49 -4.01
N LEU A 3 -20.98 13.17 -3.94
CA LEU A 3 -20.31 12.32 -2.95
C LEU A 3 -18.90 11.99 -3.42
N VAL A 4 -17.90 12.25 -2.58
CA VAL A 4 -16.53 11.78 -2.78
C VAL A 4 -16.28 10.63 -1.81
N ALA A 5 -15.92 9.46 -2.36
CA ALA A 5 -15.67 8.26 -1.58
C ALA A 5 -14.25 7.73 -1.83
N ILE A 6 -13.48 7.59 -0.76
CA ILE A 6 -12.08 7.15 -0.79
C ILE A 6 -11.93 5.90 0.07
N VAL A 7 -11.21 4.91 -0.44
CA VAL A 7 -10.93 3.66 0.29
C VAL A 7 -9.42 3.42 0.43
N SER A 8 -9.05 2.66 1.47
CA SER A 8 -7.66 2.44 1.86
C SER A 8 -6.98 1.24 1.19
N GLU A 9 -7.63 0.55 0.25
CA GLU A 9 -6.97 -0.56 -0.46
C GLU A 9 -7.60 -0.87 -1.83
N MET A 10 -6.75 -1.37 -2.75
CA MET A 10 -7.16 -1.86 -4.06
C MET A 10 -7.51 -3.36 -4.00
N THR A 11 -8.77 -3.64 -3.77
CA THR A 11 -9.37 -4.98 -3.83
C THR A 11 -10.10 -5.17 -5.17
N PRO A 12 -10.46 -6.40 -5.56
CA PRO A 12 -11.31 -6.61 -6.75
C PRO A 12 -12.63 -5.84 -6.69
N GLN A 13 -13.19 -5.65 -5.49
CA GLN A 13 -14.43 -4.92 -5.28
C GLN A 13 -14.24 -3.41 -5.44
N SER A 14 -13.21 -2.83 -4.82
CA SER A 14 -12.94 -1.39 -4.96
C SER A 14 -12.47 -1.02 -6.37
N ARG A 15 -11.78 -1.93 -7.07
CA ARG A 15 -11.49 -1.80 -8.50
C ARG A 15 -12.75 -1.71 -9.35
N GLY A 16 -13.71 -2.63 -9.14
CA GLY A 16 -14.99 -2.59 -9.86
C GLY A 16 -15.76 -1.30 -9.56
N ALA A 17 -15.81 -0.90 -8.29
CA ALA A 17 -16.49 0.33 -7.90
C ALA A 17 -15.81 1.60 -8.44
N LEU A 18 -14.49 1.60 -8.68
CA LEU A 18 -13.80 2.67 -9.40
C LEU A 18 -14.14 2.68 -10.90
N ALA A 19 -14.28 1.51 -11.53
CA ALA A 19 -14.67 1.41 -12.94
C ALA A 19 -16.12 1.85 -13.18
N ASP A 20 -16.98 1.68 -12.18
CA ASP A 20 -18.39 2.07 -12.24
C ASP A 20 -18.66 3.51 -11.71
N ASP A 21 -17.61 4.31 -11.48
CA ASP A 21 -17.68 5.68 -10.91
C ASP A 21 -18.39 5.77 -9.53
N ILE A 22 -18.49 4.65 -8.81
CA ILE A 22 -19.07 4.59 -7.45
C ILE A 22 -18.06 5.09 -6.41
N LEU A 23 -16.78 4.76 -6.60
CA LEU A 23 -15.67 5.26 -5.79
C LEU A 23 -14.89 6.31 -6.57
N THR A 24 -14.33 7.30 -5.84
CA THR A 24 -13.53 8.36 -6.44
C THR A 24 -12.04 8.02 -6.46
N MET A 25 -11.55 7.31 -5.42
CA MET A 25 -10.13 6.98 -5.29
C MET A 25 -9.91 5.77 -4.38
N ALA A 26 -8.88 4.98 -4.66
CA ALA A 26 -8.32 4.01 -3.71
C ALA A 26 -6.85 4.34 -3.43
N VAL A 27 -6.45 4.28 -2.16
CA VAL A 27 -5.04 4.38 -1.74
C VAL A 27 -4.55 2.96 -1.53
N GLY A 28 -3.60 2.48 -2.34
CA GLY A 28 -3.05 1.14 -2.23
C GLY A 28 -1.94 1.05 -1.20
N THR A 29 -2.03 0.09 -0.28
CA THR A 29 -0.90 -0.20 0.61
C THR A 29 0.15 -0.98 -0.18
N PRO A 30 1.44 -0.60 -0.15
CA PRO A 30 2.48 -1.21 -1.00
C PRO A 30 2.93 -2.58 -0.47
N MET A 31 2.02 -3.56 -0.43
CA MET A 31 2.21 -4.88 0.19
C MET A 31 3.45 -5.61 -0.29
N ARG A 32 3.70 -5.59 -1.61
CA ARG A 32 4.88 -6.25 -2.18
C ARG A 32 6.18 -5.67 -1.61
N ARG A 33 6.30 -4.33 -1.60
CA ARG A 33 7.50 -3.65 -1.08
C ARG A 33 7.62 -3.85 0.42
N LEU A 34 6.51 -3.78 1.16
CA LEU A 34 6.49 -4.05 2.60
C LEU A 34 7.04 -5.44 2.93
N CYS A 35 6.54 -6.48 2.25
CA CYS A 35 7.01 -7.84 2.47
C CYS A 35 8.49 -8.01 2.11
N GLN A 36 8.95 -7.39 1.02
CA GLN A 36 10.36 -7.43 0.61
C GLN A 36 11.28 -6.77 1.64
N GLU A 37 10.94 -5.56 2.09
CA GLU A 37 11.71 -4.85 3.12
C GLU A 37 11.73 -5.60 4.45
N LEU A 38 10.61 -6.21 4.84
CA LEU A 38 10.52 -7.02 6.04
C LEU A 38 11.46 -8.24 5.97
N ILE A 39 11.43 -8.97 4.86
CA ILE A 39 12.30 -10.15 4.67
C ILE A 39 13.78 -9.73 4.69
N MET A 40 14.14 -8.64 4.01
CA MET A 40 15.51 -8.11 4.03
C MET A 40 15.94 -7.64 5.43
N ALA A 41 15.03 -7.07 6.22
CA ALA A 41 15.31 -6.73 7.62
C ALA A 41 15.55 -7.97 8.48
N MET A 42 14.76 -9.04 8.30
CA MET A 42 14.95 -10.32 8.99
C MET A 42 16.29 -10.97 8.62
N GLU A 43 16.64 -11.00 7.33
CA GLU A 43 17.92 -11.54 6.87
C GLU A 43 19.12 -10.79 7.47
N ARG A 44 19.05 -9.45 7.49
CA ARG A 44 20.08 -8.60 8.13
C ARG A 44 20.21 -8.89 9.62
N ALA A 45 19.09 -9.04 10.33
CA ALA A 45 19.09 -9.36 11.75
C ALA A 45 19.76 -10.71 12.05
N ILE A 46 19.54 -11.72 11.20
CA ILE A 46 20.18 -13.03 11.33
C ILE A 46 21.70 -12.94 11.09
N LYS A 47 22.13 -12.18 10.07
CA LYS A 47 23.55 -12.12 9.67
C LYS A 47 24.40 -11.19 10.53
N ALA A 48 23.85 -10.05 10.96
CA ALA A 48 24.60 -8.96 11.60
C ALA A 48 24.15 -8.68 13.04
N GLY A 49 23.15 -9.41 13.55
CA GLY A 49 22.48 -9.11 14.82
C GLY A 49 21.42 -8.02 14.68
N VAL A 50 20.59 -7.86 15.71
CA VAL A 50 19.55 -6.83 15.76
C VAL A 50 20.18 -5.50 16.19
N ALA A 51 20.01 -4.45 15.39
CA ALA A 51 20.40 -3.10 15.80
C ALA A 51 19.55 -2.64 17.00
N GLU A 52 20.17 -2.00 18.01
CA GLU A 52 19.48 -1.55 19.23
C GLU A 52 18.29 -0.60 18.96
N SER A 53 18.30 0.09 17.81
CA SER A 53 17.17 0.86 17.30
C SER A 53 16.94 0.52 15.82
N PRO A 54 15.92 -0.29 15.47
CA PRO A 54 15.50 -0.45 14.09
C PRO A 54 15.06 0.92 13.55
N GLY A 55 15.67 1.41 12.47
CA GLY A 55 15.20 2.61 11.80
C GLY A 55 13.77 2.44 11.25
N GLN A 56 13.07 3.54 11.02
CA GLN A 56 11.77 3.52 10.33
C GLN A 56 11.98 3.47 8.82
N THR A 57 11.33 2.52 8.14
CA THR A 57 11.29 2.46 6.67
C THR A 57 9.99 3.10 6.18
N PHE A 58 10.11 4.18 5.40
CA PHE A 58 8.97 4.81 4.75
C PHE A 58 8.71 4.15 3.39
N LEU A 59 7.47 3.71 3.18
CA LEU A 59 7.02 3.11 1.92
C LEU A 59 6.01 4.04 1.26
N PRO A 60 6.23 4.46 -0.01
CA PRO A 60 5.24 5.24 -0.73
C PRO A 60 4.01 4.37 -1.00
N PHE A 61 2.82 4.92 -0.74
CA PHE A 61 1.56 4.32 -1.16
C PHE A 61 1.26 4.64 -2.63
N ASP A 62 0.41 3.83 -3.23
CA ASP A 62 -0.06 4.03 -4.60
C ASP A 62 -1.42 4.73 -4.58
N ILE A 63 -1.69 5.58 -5.56
CA ILE A 63 -3.00 6.23 -5.74
C ILE A 63 -3.65 5.65 -6.99
N TYR A 64 -4.87 5.16 -6.83
CA TYR A 64 -5.68 4.65 -7.91
C TYR A 64 -6.93 5.51 -8.11
N LEU A 65 -7.17 5.88 -9.36
CA LEU A 65 -8.29 6.65 -9.85
C LEU A 65 -8.92 5.90 -11.03
N PRO A 66 -10.18 6.18 -11.42
CA PRO A 66 -10.80 5.54 -12.57
C PRO A 66 -9.95 5.57 -13.85
N GLU A 67 -9.12 6.60 -14.02
CA GLU A 67 -8.26 6.77 -15.21
C GLU A 67 -7.00 5.89 -15.22
N ASN A 68 -6.63 5.25 -14.10
CA ASN A 68 -5.36 4.53 -13.96
C ASN A 68 -5.48 3.09 -13.44
N ILE A 69 -6.71 2.57 -13.25
CA ILE A 69 -6.96 1.19 -12.81
C ILE A 69 -6.78 0.16 -13.91
#